data_AF-A0A941BFX1-F1
#
_entry.id   AF-A0A941BFX1-F1
#
_cell.length_a   1.000
_cell.length_b   1.000
_cell.length_c   1.000
_cell.angle_alpha   90.00
_cell.angle_beta   90.00
_cell.angle_gamma   90.00
#
_symmetry.space_group_name_H-M   'P 1'
#
loop_
_entity.id
_entity.type
_entity.pdbx_description
1 polymer ?
#
loop_
_entity_poly.entity_id
_entity_poly.type
_entity_poly.pdbx_seq_one_letter_code
_entity_poly.pdbx_strand_id
1 'polypeptide(L)'
;MSYLLLIHEPVGQRATRTEAEGREAYARMQRFGEAIAAEGQLAAVESLAGLEQSVRIEHGVQHDGPFTEAKEMVGGFFLLKNVSREQALAWARRCPAAEWATVEVRALAPCFEGSNRG
;
A
#
# COMPACT_ATOMS: atom_id res chain seq x y z
N MET A 1 4.74 -14.89 9.16
CA MET A 1 5.56 -14.11 8.22
C MET A 1 4.98 -12.70 8.09
N SER A 2 5.71 -11.77 7.48
CA SER A 2 5.23 -10.39 7.26
C SER A 2 4.99 -10.16 5.77
N TYR A 3 3.90 -9.47 5.45
CA TYR A 3 3.51 -9.15 4.09
C TYR A 3 3.11 -7.69 4.00
N LEU A 4 3.42 -7.07 2.87
CA LEU A 4 2.97 -5.74 2.53
C LEU A 4 1.79 -5.85 1.56
N LEU A 5 0.68 -5.20 1.89
CA LEU A 5 -0.37 -4.88 0.93
C LEU A 5 -0.05 -3.51 0.35
N LEU A 6 0.49 -3.49 -0.88
CA LEU A 6 0.82 -2.26 -1.60
C LEU A 6 -0.36 -1.83 -2.46
N ILE A 7 -0.78 -0.58 -2.32
CA ILE A 7 -1.90 -0.03 -3.08
C ILE A 7 -1.34 0.77 -4.24
N HIS A 8 -1.51 0.27 -5.46
CA HIS A 8 -1.17 0.98 -6.69
C HIS A 8 -2.44 1.64 -7.24
N GLU A 9 -2.50 2.97 -7.16
CA GLU A 9 -3.62 3.75 -7.64
C GLU A 9 -3.26 4.49 -8.94
N PRO A 10 -4.20 4.66 -9.89
CA PRO A 10 -3.96 5.48 -11.06
C PRO A 10 -3.63 6.92 -10.67
N VAL A 11 -2.61 7.50 -11.32
CA VAL A 11 -2.26 8.91 -11.09
C VAL A 11 -3.44 9.81 -11.45
N GLY A 12 -3.75 10.77 -10.57
CA GLY A 12 -4.88 11.69 -10.74
C GLY A 12 -6.23 11.16 -10.26
N GLN A 13 -6.35 9.87 -9.90
CA GLN A 13 -7.62 9.30 -9.44
C GLN A 13 -8.19 10.03 -8.22
N ARG A 14 -7.33 10.48 -7.29
CA ARG A 14 -7.79 11.23 -6.11
C ARG A 14 -8.53 12.52 -6.47
N ALA A 15 -8.11 13.20 -7.54
CA ALA A 15 -8.70 14.46 -7.97
C ALA A 15 -10.10 14.29 -8.61
N THR A 16 -10.50 13.05 -8.94
CA THR A 16 -11.84 12.79 -9.49
C THR A 16 -12.91 12.65 -8.41
N ARG A 17 -12.53 12.67 -7.14
CA ARG A 17 -13.44 12.54 -6.00
C ARG A 17 -13.81 13.92 -5.47
N THR A 18 -15.07 14.10 -5.09
CA THR A 18 -15.46 15.19 -4.19
C THR A 18 -14.84 14.98 -2.81
N GLU A 19 -14.81 16.04 -1.99
CA GLU A 19 -14.30 15.93 -0.62
C GLU A 19 -15.04 14.86 0.20
N ALA A 20 -16.37 14.78 0.06
CA ALA A 20 -17.19 13.79 0.75
C ALA A 20 -16.84 12.35 0.33
N GLU A 21 -16.69 12.10 -0.98
CA GLU A 21 -16.28 10.79 -1.50
C GLU A 21 -14.86 10.42 -1.04
N GLY A 22 -13.95 11.39 -1.01
CA GLY A 22 -12.59 11.20 -0.50
C GLY A 22 -12.57 10.82 0.98
N ARG A 23 -13.35 11.52 1.81
CA ARG A 23 -13.50 11.23 3.25
C ARG A 23 -14.10 9.85 3.49
N GLU A 24 -15.14 9.46 2.74
CA GLU A 24 -15.72 8.13 2.88
C GLU A 24 -14.75 7.03 2.42
N ALA A 25 -14.07 7.21 1.29
CA ALA A 25 -13.05 6.25 0.84
C ALA A 25 -11.94 6.08 1.89
N TYR A 26 -11.48 7.17 2.49
CA TYR A 26 -10.49 7.11 3.57
C TYR A 26 -11.04 6.42 4.84
N ALA A 27 -12.27 6.73 5.25
CA ALA A 27 -12.89 6.08 6.41
C ALA A 27 -13.08 4.56 6.19
N ARG A 28 -13.39 4.11 4.97
CA ARG A 28 -13.42 2.68 4.62
C ARG A 28 -12.07 2.01 4.83
N MET A 29 -10.98 2.68 4.43
CA MET A 29 -9.62 2.18 4.62
C MET A 29 -9.21 2.15 6.10
N GLN A 30 -9.63 3.15 6.89
CA GLN A 30 -9.40 3.17 8.35
C GLN A 30 -10.09 1.99 9.04
N ARG A 31 -11.38 1.77 8.78
CA ARG A 31 -12.14 0.62 9.32
C ARG A 31 -11.51 -0.72 8.95
N PHE A 32 -10.98 -0.82 7.73
CA PHE A 32 -10.26 -2.02 7.30
C PHE A 32 -8.95 -2.22 8.09
N GLY A 33 -8.17 -1.16 8.32
CA GLY A 33 -6.98 -1.20 9.17
C GLY A 33 -7.30 -1.59 10.62
N GLU A 34 -8.35 -1.02 11.20
CA GLU A 34 -8.84 -1.36 12.54
C GLU A 34 -9.21 -2.85 12.65
N ALA A 35 -9.85 -3.42 11.61
CA ALA A 35 -10.17 -4.84 11.58
C ALA A 35 -8.92 -5.73 11.58
N ILE A 36 -7.86 -5.36 10.85
CA ILE A 36 -6.58 -6.10 10.88
C ILE A 36 -5.89 -5.93 12.25
N ALA A 37 -5.97 -4.74 12.83
CA ALA A 37 -5.38 -4.43 14.13
C ALA A 37 -6.06 -5.22 15.26
N ALA A 38 -7.38 -5.37 15.21
CA ALA A 38 -8.16 -6.15 16.16
C ALA A 38 -7.74 -7.64 16.20
N GLU A 39 -7.27 -8.19 15.07
CA GLU A 39 -6.70 -9.54 14.98
C GLU A 39 -5.23 -9.61 15.43
N GLY A 40 -4.63 -8.49 15.84
CA GLY A 40 -3.21 -8.40 16.22
C GLY A 40 -2.24 -8.53 15.03
N GLN A 41 -2.74 -8.43 13.80
CA GLN A 41 -2.00 -8.71 12.57
C GLN A 41 -1.46 -7.45 11.88
N LEU A 42 -1.79 -6.25 12.38
CA LEU A 42 -1.31 -5.00 11.82
C LEU A 42 0.01 -4.56 12.48
N ALA A 43 1.04 -4.31 11.66
CA ALA A 43 2.29 -3.72 12.12
C ALA A 43 2.34 -2.22 11.86
N ALA A 44 1.90 -1.77 10.68
CA ALA A 44 1.82 -0.37 10.28
C ALA A 44 0.85 -0.20 9.12
N VAL A 45 0.28 0.98 8.97
CA VAL A 45 -0.57 1.38 7.84
C VAL A 45 -0.40 2.87 7.62
N GLU A 46 -0.24 3.30 6.38
CA GLU A 46 -0.28 4.72 6.04
C GLU A 46 -0.86 4.95 4.64
N SER A 47 -1.51 6.11 4.48
CA SER A 47 -1.80 6.70 3.18
C SER A 47 -0.65 7.61 2.80
N LEU A 48 -0.12 7.48 1.58
CA LEU A 48 0.98 8.30 1.10
C LEU A 48 0.45 9.57 0.41
N ALA A 49 1.27 10.60 0.43
CA ALA A 49 1.03 11.83 -0.33
C ALA A 49 1.09 11.58 -1.85
N GLY A 50 0.59 12.53 -2.63
CA GLY A 50 0.69 12.49 -4.09
C GLY A 50 2.14 12.55 -4.58
N LEU A 51 2.34 12.17 -5.85
CA LEU A 51 3.66 12.14 -6.47
C LEU A 51 4.36 13.51 -6.49
N GLU A 52 3.61 14.61 -6.42
CA GLU A 52 4.15 15.97 -6.36
C GLU A 52 4.99 16.24 -5.10
N GLN A 53 4.83 15.42 -4.04
CA GLN A 53 5.63 15.50 -2.82
C GLN A 53 6.71 14.42 -2.76
N SER A 54 6.90 13.66 -3.84
CA SER A 54 7.91 12.60 -3.88
C SER A 54 9.27 13.15 -4.29
N VAL A 55 10.30 12.67 -3.62
CA VAL A 55 11.71 12.92 -3.93
C VAL A 55 12.41 11.56 -3.95
N ARG A 56 13.27 11.36 -4.93
CA ARG A 56 14.08 10.15 -5.07
C ARG A 56 15.55 10.49 -4.95
N ILE A 57 16.33 9.53 -4.46
CA ILE A 57 17.78 9.61 -4.45
C ILE A 57 18.32 8.40 -5.20
N GLU A 58 19.09 8.64 -6.25
CA GLU A 58 19.73 7.61 -7.06
C GLU A 58 21.23 7.90 -7.14
N HIS A 59 22.07 6.95 -6.69
CA HIS A 59 23.53 7.12 -6.60
C HIS A 59 23.97 8.40 -5.87
N GLY A 60 23.21 8.83 -4.85
CA GLY A 60 23.48 10.06 -4.09
C GLY A 60 22.99 11.35 -4.76
N VAL A 61 22.37 11.26 -5.95
CA VAL A 61 21.79 12.39 -6.67
C VAL A 61 20.29 12.48 -6.36
N GLN A 62 19.82 13.67 -6.01
CA GLN A 62 18.41 13.95 -5.77
C GLN A 62 17.66 14.17 -7.10
N HIS A 63 16.48 13.56 -7.21
CA HIS A 63 15.54 13.74 -8.31
C HIS A 63 14.16 14.06 -7.73
N ASP A 64 13.56 15.15 -8.18
CA ASP A 64 12.18 15.47 -7.80
C ASP A 64 11.20 14.61 -8.60
N GLY A 65 10.14 14.14 -7.95
CA GLY A 65 9.09 13.35 -8.58
C GLY A 65 9.40 11.85 -8.76
N PRO A 66 8.48 11.11 -9.39
CA PRO A 66 8.54 9.64 -9.55
C PRO A 66 9.67 9.18 -10.49
N PHE A 67 9.90 7.84 -10.54
CA PHE A 67 10.93 7.20 -11.36
C PHE A 67 10.90 7.60 -12.84
N THR A 68 9.69 7.63 -13.41
CA THR A 68 9.39 7.96 -14.82
C THR A 68 7.99 8.59 -14.90
N GLU A 69 7.50 8.90 -16.11
CA GLU A 69 6.04 9.05 -16.33
C GLU A 69 5.32 7.83 -15.76
N ALA A 70 4.64 8.01 -14.65
CA ALA A 70 3.99 6.93 -13.91
C ALA A 70 2.50 6.96 -14.21
N LYS A 71 1.96 5.83 -14.70
CA LYS A 71 0.51 5.67 -14.85
C LYS A 71 -0.16 5.35 -13.50
N GLU A 72 0.62 4.78 -12.59
CA GLU A 72 0.20 4.40 -11.25
C GLU A 72 1.18 4.95 -10.22
N MET A 73 0.70 5.18 -9.00
CA MET A 73 1.50 5.56 -7.84
C MET A 73 1.20 4.63 -6.67
N VAL A 74 2.15 4.50 -5.75
CA VAL A 74 1.89 3.85 -4.45
C VAL A 74 1.08 4.82 -3.60
N GLY A 75 -0.22 4.57 -3.48
CA GLY A 75 -1.15 5.42 -2.73
C GLY A 75 -1.12 5.19 -1.23
N GLY A 76 -0.66 4.01 -0.79
CA GLY A 76 -0.65 3.62 0.61
C GLY A 76 -0.21 2.17 0.79
N PHE A 77 -0.09 1.75 2.04
CA PHE A 77 0.24 0.36 2.35
C PHE A 77 -0.39 -0.11 3.67
N PHE A 78 -0.53 -1.43 3.80
CA PHE A 78 -0.71 -2.11 5.08
C PHE A 78 0.44 -3.11 5.26
N LEU A 79 1.20 -2.97 6.34
CA LEU A 79 2.21 -3.94 6.74
C LEU A 79 1.57 -4.93 7.71
N LEU A 80 1.36 -6.14 7.24
CA LEU A 80 0.87 -7.26 8.02
C LEU A 80 2.04 -7.96 8.72
N LYS A 81 1.81 -8.42 9.95
CA LYS A 81 2.74 -9.24 10.74
C LYS A 81 2.06 -10.52 11.20
N ASN A 82 2.84 -11.55 11.45
CA ASN A 82 2.37 -12.82 12.02
C ASN A 82 1.24 -13.48 11.21
N VAL A 83 1.25 -13.32 9.88
CA VAL A 83 0.28 -13.95 8.98
C VAL A 83 0.94 -14.98 8.06
N SER A 84 0.14 -15.94 7.58
CA SER A 84 0.46 -16.79 6.42
C SER A 84 0.20 -16.06 5.10
N ARG A 85 0.65 -16.63 3.99
CA ARG A 85 0.36 -16.11 2.64
C ARG A 85 -1.13 -16.08 2.35
N GLU A 86 -1.85 -17.12 2.73
CA GLU A 86 -3.29 -17.27 2.53
C GLU A 86 -4.06 -16.22 3.34
N GLN A 87 -3.64 -15.97 4.57
CA GLN A 87 -4.21 -14.89 5.41
C GLN A 87 -3.94 -13.52 4.79
N ALA A 88 -2.73 -13.26 4.30
CA ALA A 88 -2.42 -12.01 3.60
C ALA A 88 -3.28 -11.82 2.33
N LEU A 89 -3.47 -12.88 1.54
CA LEU A 89 -4.34 -12.87 0.37
C LEU A 89 -5.82 -12.66 0.76
N ALA A 90 -6.28 -13.25 1.85
CA ALA A 90 -7.64 -13.06 2.34
C ALA A 90 -7.88 -11.60 2.76
N TRP A 91 -6.91 -10.96 3.42
CA TRP A 91 -6.96 -9.53 3.70
C TRP A 91 -6.95 -8.68 2.45
N ALA A 92 -6.06 -8.97 1.49
CA ALA A 92 -5.98 -8.23 0.24
C ALA A 92 -7.31 -8.22 -0.53
N ARG A 93 -8.00 -9.37 -0.59
CA ARG A 93 -9.33 -9.50 -1.23
C ARG A 93 -10.42 -8.69 -0.54
N ARG A 94 -10.26 -8.42 0.77
CA ARG A 94 -11.20 -7.63 1.59
C ARG A 94 -10.84 -6.15 1.64
N CYS A 95 -9.65 -5.77 1.14
CA CYS A 95 -9.19 -4.40 1.15
C CYS A 95 -10.11 -3.54 0.27
N PRO A 96 -10.73 -2.47 0.79
CA PRO A 96 -11.61 -1.62 0.00
C PRO A 96 -10.95 -1.10 -1.28
N ALA A 97 -9.63 -0.81 -1.21
CA ALA A 97 -8.87 -0.34 -2.36
C ALA A 97 -8.93 -1.26 -3.58
N ALA A 98 -9.20 -2.56 -3.42
CA ALA A 98 -9.35 -3.47 -4.56
C ALA A 98 -10.52 -3.11 -5.50
N GLU A 99 -11.45 -2.25 -5.08
CA GLU A 99 -12.54 -1.74 -5.93
C GLU A 99 -12.10 -0.63 -6.89
N TRP A 100 -11.00 0.09 -6.60
CA TRP A 100 -10.55 1.24 -7.39
C TRP A 100 -9.06 1.25 -7.73
N ALA A 101 -8.28 0.35 -7.17
CA ALA A 101 -6.83 0.29 -7.28
C ALA A 101 -6.37 -1.18 -7.27
N THR A 102 -5.11 -1.40 -7.62
CA THR A 102 -4.49 -2.71 -7.49
C THR A 102 -3.94 -2.88 -6.08
N VAL A 103 -4.26 -4.00 -5.42
CA VAL A 103 -3.66 -4.39 -4.13
C VAL A 103 -2.66 -5.51 -4.37
N GLU A 104 -1.37 -5.18 -4.40
CA GLU A 104 -0.28 -6.15 -4.52
C GLU A 104 0.03 -6.75 -3.14
N VAL A 105 0.13 -8.08 -3.06
CA VAL A 105 0.56 -8.80 -1.85
C VAL A 105 2.01 -9.22 -2.01
N ARG A 106 2.90 -8.60 -1.24
CA ARG A 106 4.35 -8.89 -1.32
C ARG A 106 4.91 -9.33 0.02
N ALA A 107 5.60 -10.47 0.04
CA ALA A 107 6.32 -10.91 1.24
C ALA A 107 7.50 -9.97 1.54
N LEU A 108 7.78 -9.76 2.82
CA LEU A 108 9.05 -9.15 3.23
C LEU A 108 10.15 -10.21 3.17
N ALA A 109 11.31 -9.83 2.64
CA ALA A 109 12.49 -10.68 2.56
C ALA A 109 13.77 -9.83 2.69
N PRO A 110 14.89 -10.42 3.14
CA PRO A 110 16.21 -9.81 3.06
C PRO A 110 16.58 -9.37 1.63
N CYS A 111 17.47 -8.37 1.51
CA CYS A 111 17.95 -7.82 0.23
C CYS A 111 18.98 -8.71 -0.49
N PHE A 112 18.84 -10.04 -0.40
CA PHE A 112 19.63 -11.02 -1.12
C PHE A 112 18.81 -12.28 -1.39
N GLU A 113 19.15 -12.98 -2.47
CA GLU A 113 18.44 -14.20 -2.89
C GLU A 113 18.77 -15.40 -1.99
N GLY A 114 17.78 -16.29 -1.78
CA GLY A 114 17.94 -17.57 -1.07
C GLY A 114 17.40 -17.60 0.37
N SER A 115 16.93 -16.47 0.90
CA SER A 115 16.40 -16.32 2.27
C SER A 115 14.92 -16.68 2.43
N ASN A 116 14.18 -16.86 1.33
CA ASN A 116 12.72 -17.06 1.35
C ASN A 116 12.28 -18.54 1.24
N ARG A 117 13.16 -19.48 1.62
CA ARG A 117 12.79 -20.90 1.75
C ARG A 117 12.21 -21.15 3.15
N GLY A 118 10.94 -20.84 3.31
CA GLY A 118 10.15 -21.12 4.52
C GLY A 118 8.68 -20.97 4.26
#